data_AF-A0A1G3QTG5-F1
#
_entry.id   AF-A0A1G3QTG5-F1
#
_cell.length_a   1.000
_cell.length_b   1.000
_cell.length_c   1.000
_cell.angle_alpha   90.00
_cell.angle_beta   90.00
_cell.angle_gamma   90.00
#
_symmetry.space_group_name_H-M   'P 1'
#
loop_
_entity.id
_entity.type
_entity.pdbx_description
1 polymer ?
#
loop_
_entity_poly.entity_id
_entity_poly.type
_entity_poly.pdbx_seq_one_letter_code
_entity_poly.pdbx_strand_id
1 'polypeptide(L)'
;MSYYSFRWWFFLIFFVVCGYYVLRFFGKLWDVDMYSIIAERFRAGALGWLLLFTAALFYSVFIFGVFYFLETPVQIFHMKSHHAGGLLGYRDGWNAHVYDPSSNAYVAYEHLNPPLAADKFTEAFETVLLYKRGPSSKYYQDTSLLSLSFFLQALVAAAVGLVVLYFILYIMVESGKGPKIKPLSLTALSHQVAQFHKITGMPLVKALLIALSVYLAVLGAGVVSVKMLISHYKELYSTPRQVLKSTLLKSVSPDDTIRGRVIKRHYVEKAYIDTRRGRVDVGPSGKWRHYKVPVFTVEFRNLIHIPVYLNVTTRPSENAREVEDLLNSFFPNQWDVTPEKTPKLDFTVNPDYSISLKGNKKRSDED
;
A
#
# COMPACT_ATOMS: atom_id res chain seq x y z
N MET A 1 2.37 21.96 -19.97
CA MET A 1 2.53 20.49 -19.84
C MET A 1 2.25 20.12 -18.39
N SER A 2 1.31 19.22 -18.10
CA SER A 2 1.04 18.82 -16.70
C SER A 2 2.19 17.98 -16.15
N TYR A 3 2.42 18.02 -14.84
CA TYR A 3 3.44 17.18 -14.19
C TYR A 3 3.22 15.68 -14.44
N TYR A 4 1.96 15.24 -14.54
CA TYR A 4 1.63 13.87 -14.96
C TYR A 4 2.07 13.57 -16.39
N SER A 5 1.85 14.50 -17.32
CA SER A 5 2.35 14.37 -18.70
C SER A 5 3.87 14.30 -18.71
N PHE A 6 4.56 15.18 -17.99
CA PHE A 6 6.03 15.15 -17.86
C PHE A 6 6.54 13.83 -17.27
N ARG A 7 5.92 13.30 -16.20
CA ARG A 7 6.27 11.99 -15.62
C ARG A 7 6.14 10.85 -16.62
N TRP A 8 5.04 10.81 -17.36
CA TRP A 8 4.84 9.78 -18.38
C TRP A 8 5.84 9.89 -19.51
N TRP A 9 6.14 11.12 -19.97
CA TRP A 9 7.18 11.35 -20.96
C TRP A 9 8.56 10.92 -20.45
N PHE A 10 8.91 11.28 -19.21
CA PHE A 10 10.17 10.87 -18.61
C PHE A 10 10.25 9.35 -18.44
N PHE A 11 9.16 8.71 -17.98
CA PHE A 11 9.05 7.25 -17.89
C PHE A 11 9.24 6.60 -19.26
N LEU A 12 8.58 7.08 -20.31
CA LEU A 12 8.68 6.52 -21.67
C LEU A 12 10.10 6.67 -22.24
N ILE A 13 10.72 7.84 -22.05
CA ILE A 13 12.11 8.07 -22.47
C ILE A 13 13.04 7.12 -21.71
N PHE A 14 12.89 7.04 -20.39
CA PHE A 14 13.71 6.17 -19.54
C PHE A 14 13.51 4.69 -19.88
N PHE A 15 12.29 4.28 -20.18
CA PHE A 15 11.96 2.92 -20.63
C PHE A 15 12.67 2.56 -21.93
N VAL A 16 12.68 3.45 -22.93
CA VAL A 16 13.38 3.17 -24.20
C VAL A 16 14.90 3.15 -23.99
N VAL A 17 15.44 4.17 -23.31
CA VAL A 17 16.88 4.33 -23.10
C VAL A 17 17.45 3.19 -22.25
N CYS A 18 16.83 2.87 -21.12
CA CYS A 18 17.26 1.75 -20.29
C CYS A 18 17.07 0.42 -21.02
N GLY A 19 16.05 0.27 -21.87
CA GLY A 19 15.80 -0.96 -22.61
C GLY A 19 16.92 -1.23 -23.59
N TYR A 20 17.33 -0.20 -24.33
CA TYR A 20 18.51 -0.24 -25.18
C TYR A 20 19.77 -0.67 -24.42
N TYR A 21 20.04 -0.05 -23.26
CA TYR A 21 21.22 -0.39 -22.46
C TYR A 21 21.15 -1.80 -21.84
N VAL A 22 19.98 -2.25 -21.40
CA VAL A 22 19.77 -3.61 -20.88
C VAL A 22 20.05 -4.65 -21.96
N LEU A 23 19.47 -4.48 -23.16
CA LEU A 23 19.71 -5.39 -24.27
C LEU A 23 21.16 -5.40 -24.73
N ARG A 24 21.78 -4.21 -24.83
CA ARG A 24 23.19 -4.09 -25.21
C ARG A 24 24.12 -4.71 -24.16
N PHE A 25 23.83 -4.49 -22.88
CA PHE A 25 24.59 -5.07 -21.78
C PHE A 25 24.46 -6.60 -21.77
N PHE A 26 23.23 -7.11 -21.89
CA PHE A 26 22.96 -8.55 -21.94
C PHE A 26 23.61 -9.21 -23.17
N GLY A 27 23.55 -8.56 -24.33
CA GLY A 27 24.23 -9.04 -25.55
C GLY A 27 25.73 -9.15 -25.37
N LYS A 28 26.37 -8.14 -24.77
CA LYS A 28 27.80 -8.22 -24.42
C LYS A 28 28.10 -9.32 -23.40
N LEU A 29 27.22 -9.54 -22.43
CA LEU A 29 27.38 -10.57 -21.41
C LEU A 29 27.41 -11.98 -22.04
N TRP A 30 26.56 -12.20 -23.05
CA TRP A 30 26.42 -13.47 -23.76
C TRP A 30 27.20 -13.58 -25.07
N ASP A 31 27.95 -12.54 -25.44
CA ASP A 31 28.67 -12.42 -26.71
C ASP A 31 27.77 -12.65 -27.94
N VAL A 32 26.60 -12.02 -27.93
CA VAL A 32 25.59 -12.11 -28.98
C VAL A 32 25.00 -10.74 -29.30
N ASP A 33 24.52 -10.57 -30.53
CA ASP A 33 23.71 -9.42 -30.89
C ASP A 33 22.23 -9.68 -30.53
N MET A 34 21.80 -9.10 -29.40
CA MET A 34 20.42 -9.21 -28.94
C MET A 34 19.41 -8.59 -29.91
N TYR A 35 19.79 -7.59 -30.71
CA TYR A 35 18.86 -6.99 -31.68
C TYR A 35 18.55 -7.96 -32.81
N SER A 36 19.58 -8.67 -33.30
CA SER A 36 19.41 -9.75 -34.29
C SER A 36 18.53 -10.88 -33.75
N ILE A 37 18.77 -11.34 -32.51
CA ILE A 37 17.95 -12.37 -31.86
C ILE A 37 16.48 -11.92 -31.73
N ILE A 38 16.25 -10.67 -31.33
CA ILE A 38 14.90 -10.10 -31.24
C ILE A 38 14.22 -10.08 -32.62
N ALA A 39 14.93 -9.63 -33.66
CA ALA A 39 14.41 -9.60 -35.03
C ALA A 39 14.03 -10.99 -35.55
N GLU A 40 14.83 -12.02 -35.24
CA GLU A 40 14.50 -13.41 -35.54
C GLU A 40 13.25 -13.88 -34.79
N ARG A 41 13.09 -13.50 -33.51
CA ARG A 41 11.91 -13.86 -32.72
C ARG A 41 10.63 -13.21 -33.23
N PHE A 42 10.69 -11.98 -33.74
CA PHE A 42 9.56 -11.37 -34.44
C PHE A 42 9.12 -12.18 -35.68
N ARG A 43 10.07 -12.82 -36.37
CA ARG A 43 9.82 -13.65 -37.56
C ARG A 43 9.35 -15.07 -37.22
N ALA A 44 9.61 -15.56 -36.01
CA ALA A 44 9.30 -16.92 -35.55
C ALA A 44 7.81 -17.17 -35.22
N GLY A 45 6.91 -16.24 -35.55
CA GLY A 45 5.47 -16.39 -35.32
C GLY A 45 5.05 -16.28 -33.84
N ALA A 46 3.91 -16.87 -33.49
CA ALA A 46 3.23 -16.63 -32.21
C ALA A 46 4.10 -16.90 -30.96
N LEU A 47 4.97 -17.91 -31.00
CA LEU A 47 5.82 -18.28 -29.86
C LEU A 47 6.95 -17.26 -29.62
N GLY A 48 7.49 -16.68 -30.69
CA GLY A 48 8.45 -15.58 -30.60
C GLY A 48 7.82 -14.28 -30.09
N TRP A 49 6.61 -13.97 -30.56
CA TRP A 49 5.82 -12.84 -30.05
C TRP A 49 5.47 -12.97 -28.57
N LEU A 50 5.11 -14.17 -28.11
CA LEU A 50 4.83 -14.43 -26.70
C LEU A 50 6.06 -14.14 -25.82
N LEU A 51 7.25 -14.59 -26.22
CA LEU A 51 8.49 -14.32 -25.48
C LEU A 51 8.82 -12.82 -25.43
N LEU A 52 8.69 -12.11 -26.55
CA LEU A 52 8.93 -10.67 -26.63
C LEU A 52 7.93 -9.87 -25.80
N PHE A 53 6.65 -10.22 -25.87
CA PHE A 53 5.60 -9.59 -25.06
C PHE A 53 5.85 -9.80 -23.56
N THR A 54 6.20 -11.02 -23.17
CA THR A 54 6.51 -11.36 -21.78
C THR A 54 7.77 -10.62 -21.30
N ALA A 55 8.81 -10.53 -22.14
CA ALA A 55 10.00 -9.73 -21.85
C ALA A 55 9.64 -8.25 -21.63
N ALA A 56 8.84 -7.66 -22.52
CA ALA A 56 8.40 -6.27 -22.42
C ALA A 56 7.57 -6.02 -21.14
N LEU A 57 6.69 -6.96 -20.77
CA LEU A 57 5.89 -6.88 -19.56
C LEU A 57 6.77 -6.86 -18.30
N PHE A 58 7.69 -7.82 -18.14
CA PHE A 58 8.55 -7.89 -16.96
C PHE A 58 9.60 -6.77 -16.93
N TYR A 59 10.06 -6.33 -18.09
CA TYR A 59 10.88 -5.12 -18.21
C TYR A 59 10.13 -3.88 -17.73
N SER A 60 8.83 -3.76 -18.05
CA SER A 60 7.97 -2.67 -17.55
C SER A 60 7.83 -2.70 -16.03
N VAL A 61 7.66 -3.88 -15.43
CA VAL A 61 7.60 -4.03 -13.96
C VAL A 61 8.91 -3.58 -13.31
N PHE A 62 10.05 -4.03 -13.83
CA PHE A 62 11.37 -3.64 -13.33
C PHE A 62 11.60 -2.12 -13.43
N ILE A 63 11.35 -1.52 -14.60
CA ILE A 63 11.53 -0.09 -14.83
C ILE A 63 10.59 0.75 -13.97
N PHE A 64 9.35 0.31 -13.77
CA PHE A 64 8.42 0.98 -12.88
C PHE A 64 8.96 1.05 -11.44
N GLY A 65 9.55 -0.03 -10.94
CA GLY A 65 10.23 -0.06 -9.64
C GLY A 65 11.42 0.92 -9.56
N VAL A 66 12.29 0.92 -10.57
CA VAL A 66 13.44 1.84 -10.64
C VAL A 66 12.99 3.30 -10.73
N PHE A 67 12.00 3.59 -11.56
CA PHE A 67 11.44 4.92 -11.73
C PHE A 67 10.88 5.45 -10.40
N TYR A 68 10.13 4.62 -9.67
CA TYR A 68 9.61 4.99 -8.37
C TYR A 68 10.71 5.27 -7.34
N PHE A 69 11.75 4.44 -7.33
CA PHE A 69 12.94 4.66 -6.51
C PHE A 69 13.60 6.02 -6.82
N LEU A 70 13.78 6.35 -8.10
CA LEU A 70 14.37 7.63 -8.53
C LEU A 70 13.49 8.85 -8.21
N GLU A 71 12.17 8.68 -8.12
CA GLU A 71 11.26 9.75 -7.71
C GLU A 71 11.24 10.00 -6.21
N THR A 72 11.72 9.04 -5.40
CA THR A 72 11.63 9.11 -3.94
C THR A 72 12.28 10.39 -3.36
N PRO A 73 13.49 10.81 -3.77
CA PRO A 73 14.08 12.07 -3.31
C PRO A 73 13.21 13.30 -3.61
N VAL A 74 12.58 13.34 -4.79
CA VAL A 74 11.68 14.43 -5.19
C VAL A 74 10.42 14.43 -4.34
N GLN A 75 9.85 13.25 -4.07
CA GLN A 75 8.71 13.10 -3.17
C GLN A 75 9.05 13.56 -1.74
N ILE A 76 10.24 13.20 -1.23
CA ILE A 76 10.72 13.67 0.08
C ILE A 76 10.86 15.20 0.11
N PHE A 77 11.42 15.80 -0.94
CA PHE A 77 11.57 17.25 -1.04
C PHE A 77 10.21 17.95 -1.02
N HIS A 78 9.25 17.48 -1.81
CA HIS A 78 7.90 18.04 -1.82
C HIS A 78 7.19 17.84 -0.48
N MET A 79 7.36 16.66 0.15
CA MET A 79 6.84 16.41 1.49
C MET A 79 7.43 17.40 2.50
N LYS A 80 8.73 17.66 2.48
CA LYS A 80 9.35 18.65 3.38
C LYS A 80 8.91 20.10 3.10
N SER A 81 8.59 20.42 1.85
CA SER A 81 8.31 21.80 1.44
C SER A 81 6.82 22.17 1.48
N HIS A 82 5.92 21.19 1.28
CA HIS A 82 4.50 21.43 1.08
C HIS A 82 3.68 20.39 1.84
N HIS A 83 3.60 20.51 3.15
CA HIS A 83 2.89 19.57 4.00
C HIS A 83 1.94 20.28 4.96
N ALA A 84 0.97 19.51 5.46
CA ALA A 84 0.05 19.92 6.49
C ALA A 84 -0.20 18.74 7.42
N GLY A 85 -0.54 19.03 8.67
CA GLY A 85 -0.93 18.02 9.63
C GLY A 85 -2.18 18.44 10.38
N GLY A 86 -2.88 17.46 10.94
CA GLY A 86 -4.00 17.69 11.83
C GLY A 86 -4.36 16.42 12.59
N LEU A 87 -5.51 16.43 13.23
CA LEU A 87 -6.05 15.27 13.95
C LEU A 87 -7.01 14.49 13.05
N LEU A 88 -7.10 13.18 13.33
CA LEU A 88 -7.87 12.17 12.58
C LEU A 88 -9.15 12.74 11.94
N GLY A 89 -9.26 12.50 10.63
CA GLY A 89 -10.29 13.11 9.80
C GLY A 89 -11.49 12.24 9.46
N TYR A 90 -12.44 12.87 8.77
CA TYR A 90 -13.66 12.31 8.19
C TYR A 90 -13.55 12.18 6.66
N ARG A 91 -14.52 11.53 6.00
CA ARG A 91 -14.69 11.55 4.53
C ARG A 91 -16.14 11.75 4.12
N ASP A 92 -16.36 12.67 3.19
CA ASP A 92 -17.59 12.88 2.45
C ASP A 92 -17.36 12.67 0.93
N GLY A 93 -17.80 11.52 0.41
CA GLY A 93 -17.62 11.21 -1.02
C GLY A 93 -16.14 11.07 -1.42
N TRP A 94 -15.55 12.08 -2.06
CA TRP A 94 -14.14 12.10 -2.50
C TRP A 94 -13.22 12.99 -1.67
N ASN A 95 -13.75 13.76 -0.72
CA ASN A 95 -12.97 14.66 0.10
C ASN A 95 -12.78 14.06 1.49
N ALA A 96 -11.57 14.20 2.04
CA ALA A 96 -11.34 13.92 3.45
C ALA A 96 -11.25 15.24 4.21
N HIS A 97 -11.75 15.29 5.43
CA HIS A 97 -11.70 16.46 6.29
C HIS A 97 -10.85 16.16 7.49
N VAL A 98 -9.72 16.83 7.67
CA VAL A 98 -8.86 16.66 8.85
C VAL A 98 -9.11 17.83 9.78
N TYR A 99 -9.19 17.56 11.08
CA TYR A 99 -9.39 18.63 12.06
C TYR A 99 -8.06 19.34 12.32
N ASP A 100 -8.03 20.66 12.11
CA ASP A 100 -6.88 21.51 12.40
C ASP A 100 -7.14 22.30 13.71
N PRO A 101 -6.41 21.99 14.80
CA PRO A 101 -6.56 22.68 16.06
C PRO A 101 -6.23 24.18 16.01
N SER A 102 -5.40 24.63 15.06
CA SER A 102 -4.99 26.03 14.97
C SER A 102 -6.09 26.94 14.43
N SER A 103 -6.91 26.41 13.53
CA SER A 103 -8.09 27.10 12.96
C SER A 103 -9.40 26.69 13.64
N ASN A 104 -9.37 25.73 14.57
CA ASN A 104 -10.54 25.16 15.24
C ASN A 104 -11.63 24.69 14.23
N ALA A 105 -11.18 24.15 13.10
CA ALA A 105 -12.04 23.83 11.97
C ALA A 105 -11.61 22.54 11.26
N TYR A 106 -12.55 21.92 10.55
CA TYR A 106 -12.23 20.86 9.60
C TYR A 106 -11.76 21.46 8.29
N VAL A 107 -10.60 20.99 7.81
CA VAL A 107 -10.01 21.38 6.54
C VAL A 107 -10.22 20.26 5.53
N ALA A 108 -10.89 20.60 4.42
CA ALA A 108 -11.14 19.67 3.33
C ALA A 108 -9.88 19.46 2.47
N TYR A 109 -9.56 18.20 2.23
CA TYR A 109 -8.50 17.74 1.36
C TYR A 109 -9.08 16.82 0.28
N GLU A 110 -9.06 17.31 -0.96
CA GLU A 110 -9.60 16.57 -2.11
C GLU A 110 -8.81 15.29 -2.38
N HIS A 111 -9.51 14.22 -2.73
CA HIS A 111 -8.97 12.92 -3.17
C HIS A 111 -8.04 12.22 -2.17
N LEU A 112 -8.28 12.43 -0.87
CA LEU A 112 -7.59 11.71 0.18
C LEU A 112 -8.49 10.56 0.69
N ASN A 113 -7.93 9.36 0.79
CA ASN A 113 -8.56 8.33 1.61
C ASN A 113 -8.35 8.70 3.07
N PRO A 114 -9.42 8.85 3.88
CA PRO A 114 -9.24 9.15 5.29
C PRO A 114 -8.44 8.00 5.91
N PRO A 115 -7.47 8.33 6.78
CA PRO A 115 -6.75 7.32 7.54
C PRO A 115 -7.72 6.44 8.32
N LEU A 116 -7.25 5.24 8.70
CA LEU A 116 -8.06 4.32 9.48
C LEU A 116 -8.52 4.99 10.78
N ALA A 117 -9.79 4.79 11.13
CA ALA A 117 -10.28 5.27 12.42
C ALA A 117 -9.67 4.46 13.57
N ALA A 118 -9.76 5.00 14.79
CA ALA A 118 -9.29 4.30 15.98
C ALA A 118 -10.19 3.10 16.31
N ASP A 119 -9.66 2.08 16.98
CA ASP A 119 -10.47 0.94 17.41
C ASP A 119 -11.14 1.20 18.78
N LYS A 120 -10.66 2.20 19.53
CA LYS A 120 -11.09 2.55 20.88
C LYS A 120 -11.15 4.06 21.10
N PHE A 121 -12.03 4.51 22.00
CA PHE A 121 -12.07 5.92 22.42
C PHE A 121 -10.74 6.41 23.01
N THR A 122 -9.99 5.52 23.66
CA THR A 122 -8.67 5.81 24.21
C THR A 122 -7.59 6.03 23.14
N GLU A 123 -7.86 5.66 21.89
CA GLU A 123 -6.95 5.80 20.75
C GLU A 123 -7.40 6.89 19.77
N ALA A 124 -8.49 7.61 20.10
CA ALA A 124 -9.02 8.69 19.28
C ALA A 124 -8.04 9.86 19.12
N PHE A 125 -8.19 10.60 18.02
CA PHE A 125 -7.42 11.80 17.66
C PHE A 125 -5.94 11.55 17.34
N GLU A 126 -5.66 10.55 16.50
CA GLU A 126 -4.32 10.37 15.96
C GLU A 126 -3.90 11.54 15.06
N THR A 127 -2.61 11.86 15.08
CA THR A 127 -2.02 12.88 14.22
C THR A 127 -1.76 12.30 12.85
N VAL A 128 -2.24 13.00 11.82
CA VAL A 128 -2.08 12.61 10.42
C VAL A 128 -1.19 13.63 9.72
N LEU A 129 -0.25 13.15 8.93
CA LEU A 129 0.61 13.97 8.07
C LEU A 129 0.20 13.79 6.61
N LEU A 130 -0.06 14.90 5.94
CA LEU A 130 -0.41 14.95 4.53
C LEU A 130 0.56 15.88 3.81
N TYR A 131 0.83 15.59 2.53
CA TYR A 131 1.69 16.47 1.73
C TYR A 131 1.19 16.66 0.30
N LYS A 132 1.53 17.81 -0.26
CA LYS A 132 1.30 18.13 -1.66
C LYS A 132 2.53 17.77 -2.47
N ARG A 133 2.29 17.34 -3.70
CA ARG A 133 3.37 17.08 -4.68
C ARG A 133 4.01 18.35 -5.25
N GLY A 134 3.59 19.52 -4.80
CA GLY A 134 4.07 20.83 -5.25
C GLY A 134 3.16 21.94 -4.72
N PRO A 135 3.61 23.21 -4.77
CA PRO A 135 2.87 24.33 -4.19
C PRO A 135 1.56 24.60 -4.93
N SER A 136 1.54 24.38 -6.25
CA SER A 136 0.35 24.50 -7.10
C SER A 136 -0.55 23.27 -7.09
N SER A 137 -0.17 22.19 -6.39
CA SER A 137 -1.02 21.01 -6.26
C SER A 137 -2.24 21.34 -5.42
N LYS A 138 -3.42 21.02 -5.96
CA LYS A 138 -4.68 21.03 -5.19
C LYS A 138 -4.82 19.77 -4.34
N TYR A 139 -4.14 18.70 -4.72
CA TYR A 139 -4.26 17.37 -4.12
C TYR A 139 -3.20 17.13 -3.05
N TYR A 140 -3.65 16.58 -1.92
CA TYR A 140 -2.81 16.05 -0.86
C TYR A 140 -2.64 14.54 -1.00
N GLN A 141 -1.51 14.04 -0.53
CA GLN A 141 -1.10 12.64 -0.55
C GLN A 141 -0.76 12.20 0.87
N ASP A 142 -0.99 10.92 1.15
CA ASP A 142 -0.56 10.29 2.39
C ASP A 142 0.91 9.85 2.29
N THR A 143 1.53 9.57 3.43
CA THR A 143 2.93 9.13 3.49
C THR A 143 3.12 7.62 3.34
N SER A 144 2.07 6.85 3.05
CA SER A 144 2.13 5.37 2.96
C SER A 144 3.08 4.90 1.86
N LEU A 145 3.12 5.65 0.76
CA LEU A 145 4.03 5.51 -0.37
C LEU A 145 5.52 5.65 -0.01
N LEU A 146 5.84 6.29 1.11
CA LEU A 146 7.19 6.46 1.66
C LEU A 146 7.44 5.52 2.86
N SER A 147 6.53 4.58 3.12
CA SER A 147 6.68 3.61 4.19
C SER A 147 7.70 2.53 3.84
N LEU A 148 8.34 1.97 4.88
CA LEU A 148 9.26 0.84 4.73
C LEU A 148 8.59 -0.36 4.02
N SER A 149 7.33 -0.62 4.34
CA SER A 149 6.57 -1.73 3.76
C SER A 149 6.43 -1.57 2.24
N PHE A 150 6.04 -0.38 1.79
CA PHE A 150 5.91 -0.09 0.37
C PHE A 150 7.25 -0.25 -0.38
N PHE A 151 8.34 0.31 0.18
CA PHE A 151 9.66 0.16 -0.43
C PHE A 151 10.13 -1.30 -0.51
N LEU A 152 9.86 -2.11 0.53
CA LEU A 152 10.26 -3.51 0.50
C LEU A 152 9.48 -4.29 -0.56
N GLN A 153 8.18 -4.04 -0.70
CA GLN A 153 7.35 -4.64 -1.76
C GLN A 153 7.82 -4.23 -3.16
N ALA A 154 8.13 -2.94 -3.35
CA ALA A 154 8.65 -2.43 -4.63
C ALA A 154 10.00 -3.06 -5.00
N LEU A 155 10.90 -3.24 -4.03
CA LEU A 155 12.19 -3.91 -4.23
C LEU A 155 12.01 -5.36 -4.66
N VAL A 156 11.16 -6.11 -3.94
CA VAL A 156 10.89 -7.51 -4.24
C VAL A 156 10.27 -7.65 -5.63
N ALA A 157 9.29 -6.81 -5.97
CA ALA A 157 8.68 -6.81 -7.31
C ALA A 157 9.70 -6.50 -8.41
N ALA A 158 10.57 -5.50 -8.23
CA ALA A 158 11.62 -5.16 -9.18
C ALA A 158 12.66 -6.30 -9.32
N ALA A 159 13.06 -6.93 -8.22
CA ALA A 159 14.00 -8.04 -8.22
C ALA A 159 13.43 -9.27 -8.95
N VAL A 160 12.17 -9.63 -8.67
CA VAL A 160 11.47 -10.71 -9.37
C VAL A 160 11.35 -10.38 -10.87
N GLY A 161 10.97 -9.15 -11.21
CA GLY A 161 10.89 -8.70 -12.59
C GLY A 161 12.21 -8.82 -13.34
N LEU A 162 13.32 -8.44 -12.70
CA LEU A 162 14.66 -8.55 -13.27
C LEU A 162 15.11 -10.01 -13.47
N VAL A 163 14.84 -10.88 -12.49
CA VAL A 163 15.16 -12.31 -12.58
C VAL A 163 14.40 -12.98 -13.71
N VAL A 164 13.09 -12.75 -13.80
CA VAL A 164 12.26 -13.31 -14.89
C VAL A 164 12.71 -12.76 -16.24
N LEU A 165 12.98 -11.45 -16.33
CA LEU A 165 13.51 -10.84 -17.55
C LEU A 165 14.85 -11.49 -17.95
N TYR A 166 15.78 -11.70 -17.02
CA TYR A 166 17.04 -12.39 -17.29
C TYR A 166 16.81 -13.78 -17.88
N PHE A 167 15.90 -14.58 -17.31
CA PHE A 167 15.59 -15.91 -17.82
C PHE A 167 14.97 -15.87 -19.21
N ILE A 168 14.07 -14.94 -19.50
CA ILE A 168 13.47 -14.80 -20.83
C ILE A 168 14.54 -14.46 -21.87
N LEU A 169 15.42 -13.49 -21.56
CA LEU A 169 16.51 -13.11 -22.46
C LEU A 169 17.49 -14.28 -22.65
N TYR A 170 17.80 -15.04 -21.60
CA TYR A 170 18.61 -16.26 -21.70
C TYR A 170 17.99 -17.30 -22.64
N ILE A 171 16.69 -17.58 -22.48
CA ILE A 171 15.96 -18.51 -23.34
C ILE A 171 16.03 -18.05 -24.79
N MET A 172 15.89 -16.74 -25.05
CA MET A 172 15.98 -16.19 -26.41
C MET A 172 17.36 -16.42 -27.04
N VAL A 173 18.43 -16.29 -26.26
CA VAL A 173 19.82 -16.57 -26.69
C VAL A 173 20.03 -18.05 -26.99
N GLU A 174 19.68 -18.95 -26.06
CA GLU A 174 19.89 -20.39 -26.23
C GLU A 174 19.07 -20.96 -27.38
N SER A 175 17.81 -20.56 -27.49
CA SER A 175 16.95 -20.99 -28.60
C SER A 175 17.36 -20.40 -29.96
N GLY A 176 18.27 -19.41 -30.00
CA GLY A 176 18.89 -18.91 -31.23
C GLY A 176 20.05 -19.78 -31.72
N LYS A 177 20.62 -20.61 -30.84
CA LYS A 177 21.75 -21.52 -31.15
C LYS A 177 21.31 -22.97 -31.45
N GLY A 178 20.01 -23.22 -31.57
CA GLY A 178 19.41 -24.54 -31.83
C GLY A 178 18.53 -25.07 -30.69
N PRO A 179 17.80 -26.19 -30.87
CA PRO A 179 16.67 -26.60 -30.02
C PRO A 179 17.04 -27.20 -28.66
N LYS A 180 18.32 -27.20 -28.25
CA LYS A 180 18.72 -27.76 -26.96
C LYS A 180 18.86 -26.66 -25.92
N ILE A 181 17.80 -26.45 -25.13
CA ILE A 181 17.86 -25.65 -23.90
C ILE A 181 18.82 -26.35 -22.94
N LYS A 182 20.05 -25.83 -22.81
CA LYS A 182 20.98 -26.35 -21.82
C LYS A 182 20.57 -25.85 -20.42
N PRO A 183 20.64 -26.71 -19.40
CA PRO A 183 20.46 -26.26 -18.02
C PRO A 183 21.55 -25.25 -17.68
N LEU A 184 21.19 -24.21 -16.93
CA LEU A 184 22.12 -23.19 -16.47
C LEU A 184 23.18 -23.86 -15.57
N SER A 185 24.39 -24.05 -16.08
CA SER A 185 25.48 -24.70 -15.34
C SER A 185 26.22 -23.71 -14.45
N LEU A 186 26.85 -24.20 -13.38
CA LEU A 186 27.78 -23.41 -12.55
C LEU A 186 28.92 -22.80 -13.37
N THR A 187 29.37 -23.50 -14.42
CA THR A 187 30.39 -23.01 -15.36
C THR A 187 29.90 -21.89 -16.25
N ALA A 188 28.62 -21.91 -16.66
CA ALA A 188 28.02 -20.79 -17.39
C ALA A 188 27.94 -19.56 -16.47
N LEU A 189 27.47 -19.73 -15.23
CA LEU A 189 27.42 -18.66 -14.23
C LEU A 189 28.80 -18.05 -13.95
N SER A 190 29.84 -18.87 -13.76
CA SER A 190 31.20 -18.37 -13.52
C SER A 190 31.76 -17.59 -14.71
N HIS A 191 31.49 -18.07 -15.94
CA HIS A 191 31.83 -17.34 -17.16
C HIS A 191 31.08 -15.99 -17.22
N GLN A 192 29.79 -15.96 -16.87
CA GLN A 192 29.00 -14.72 -16.84
C GLN A 192 29.53 -13.71 -15.81
N VAL A 193 29.97 -14.19 -14.63
CA VAL A 193 30.61 -13.34 -13.62
C VAL A 193 31.93 -12.76 -14.13
N ALA A 194 32.74 -13.55 -14.85
CA ALA A 194 33.98 -13.09 -15.45
C ALA A 194 33.73 -12.07 -16.58
N GLN A 195 32.74 -12.30 -17.44
CA GLN A 195 32.33 -11.34 -18.47
C GLN A 195 31.78 -10.05 -17.87
N PHE A 196 30.97 -10.13 -16.81
CA PHE A 196 30.53 -8.97 -16.06
C PHE A 196 31.73 -8.11 -15.60
N HIS A 197 32.74 -8.75 -15.00
CA HIS A 197 33.93 -8.06 -14.54
C HIS A 197 34.71 -7.42 -15.70
N LYS A 198 34.83 -8.13 -16.83
CA LYS A 198 35.47 -7.62 -18.05
C LYS A 198 34.74 -6.41 -18.65
N ILE A 199 33.41 -6.42 -18.65
CA ILE A 199 32.57 -5.35 -19.22
C ILE A 199 32.54 -4.12 -18.32
N THR A 200 32.40 -4.31 -17.01
CA THR A 200 32.16 -3.22 -16.05
C THR A 200 33.43 -2.73 -15.35
N GLY A 201 34.53 -3.50 -15.42
CA GLY A 201 35.73 -3.28 -14.63
C GLY A 201 35.53 -3.54 -13.13
N MET A 202 34.38 -4.08 -12.72
CA MET A 202 33.99 -4.21 -11.32
C MET A 202 33.59 -5.65 -10.97
N PRO A 203 34.00 -6.19 -9.82
CA PRO A 203 33.48 -7.48 -9.35
C PRO A 203 31.97 -7.39 -9.12
N LEU A 204 31.23 -8.46 -9.46
CA LEU A 204 29.77 -8.52 -9.31
C LEU A 204 29.31 -8.19 -7.88
N VAL A 205 30.02 -8.73 -6.88
CA VAL A 205 29.72 -8.48 -5.46
C VAL A 205 29.85 -6.99 -5.11
N LYS A 206 30.88 -6.31 -5.63
CA LYS A 206 31.08 -4.87 -5.39
C LYS A 206 29.96 -4.05 -6.04
N ALA A 207 29.55 -4.39 -7.27
CA ALA A 207 28.45 -3.72 -7.95
C ALA A 207 27.12 -3.91 -7.19
N LEU A 208 26.86 -5.13 -6.71
CA LEU A 208 25.68 -5.44 -5.89
C LEU A 208 25.68 -4.63 -4.59
N LEU A 209 26.81 -4.58 -3.88
CA LEU A 209 26.94 -3.82 -2.64
C LEU A 209 26.70 -2.32 -2.87
N ILE A 210 27.22 -1.75 -3.95
CA ILE A 210 26.97 -0.34 -4.29
C ILE A 210 25.48 -0.12 -4.56
N ALA A 211 24.86 -0.96 -5.39
CA ALA A 211 23.44 -0.84 -5.70
C ALA A 211 22.56 -0.94 -4.44
N LEU A 212 22.85 -1.92 -3.58
CA LEU A 212 22.12 -2.12 -2.32
C LEU A 212 22.35 -0.96 -1.34
N SER A 213 23.56 -0.42 -1.26
CA SER A 213 23.89 0.72 -0.39
C SER A 213 23.17 1.99 -0.83
N VAL A 214 23.15 2.28 -2.14
CA VAL A 214 22.39 3.40 -2.70
C VAL A 214 20.90 3.23 -2.42
N TYR A 215 20.39 2.00 -2.58
CA TYR A 215 18.99 1.69 -2.28
C TYR A 215 18.64 1.96 -0.82
N LEU A 216 19.43 1.41 0.11
CA LEU A 216 19.23 1.57 1.55
C LEU A 216 19.38 3.03 1.99
N ALA A 217 20.30 3.79 1.39
CA ALA A 217 20.48 5.20 1.71
C ALA A 217 19.25 6.05 1.35
N VAL A 218 18.70 5.88 0.14
CA VAL A 218 17.49 6.60 -0.31
C VAL A 218 16.29 6.19 0.53
N LEU A 219 16.13 4.89 0.80
CA LEU A 219 15.07 4.37 1.66
C LEU A 219 15.17 4.93 3.08
N GLY A 220 16.37 4.91 3.67
CA GLY A 220 16.63 5.46 4.99
C GLY A 220 16.29 6.95 5.07
N ALA A 221 16.70 7.73 4.06
CA ALA A 221 16.36 9.15 3.97
C ALA A 221 14.84 9.40 3.91
N GLY A 222 14.10 8.57 3.19
CA GLY A 222 12.64 8.65 3.13
C GLY A 222 11.99 8.36 4.47
N VAL A 223 12.32 7.22 5.08
CA VAL A 223 11.75 6.79 6.37
C VAL A 223 12.07 7.80 7.47
N VAL A 224 13.32 8.28 7.54
CA VAL A 224 13.73 9.29 8.54
C VAL A 224 12.97 10.60 8.33
N SER A 225 12.84 11.06 7.08
CA SER A 225 12.13 12.32 6.79
C SER A 225 10.65 12.25 7.18
N VAL A 226 9.97 11.13 6.88
CA VAL A 226 8.57 10.92 7.26
C VAL A 226 8.43 10.88 8.78
N LYS A 227 9.28 10.11 9.48
CA LYS A 227 9.26 10.03 10.95
C LYS A 227 9.49 11.38 11.61
N MET A 228 10.44 12.17 11.10
CA MET A 228 10.74 13.50 11.64
C MET A 228 9.52 14.43 11.54
N LEU A 229 8.86 14.48 10.38
CA LEU A 229 7.67 15.32 10.20
C LEU A 229 6.48 14.84 11.03
N ILE A 230 6.24 13.52 11.10
CA ILE A 230 5.19 12.97 11.97
C ILE A 230 5.48 13.32 13.43
N SER A 231 6.73 13.21 13.87
CA SER A 231 7.12 13.58 15.24
C SER A 231 6.85 15.06 15.51
N HIS A 232 7.22 15.93 14.59
CA HIS A 232 6.99 17.37 14.69
C HIS A 232 5.50 17.71 14.90
N TYR A 233 4.61 17.15 14.07
CA TYR A 233 3.16 17.39 14.24
C TYR A 233 2.57 16.72 15.49
N LYS A 234 3.07 15.54 15.87
CA LYS A 234 2.65 14.88 17.11
C LYS A 234 2.96 15.75 18.32
N GLU A 235 4.10 16.43 18.31
CA GLU A 235 4.51 17.36 19.34
C GLU A 235 3.65 18.63 19.29
N LEU A 236 3.51 19.25 18.11
CA LEU A 236 2.70 20.46 17.89
C LEU A 236 1.25 20.30 18.36
N TYR A 237 0.64 19.14 18.12
CA TYR A 237 -0.74 18.84 18.50
C TYR A 237 -0.89 17.99 19.76
N SER A 238 0.19 17.79 20.52
CA SER A 238 0.17 16.95 21.72
C SER A 238 -0.83 17.45 22.77
N THR A 239 -0.81 18.75 23.06
CA THR A 239 -1.70 19.39 24.04
C THR A 239 -3.16 19.40 23.59
N PRO A 240 -3.53 19.90 22.39
CA PRO A 240 -4.91 19.83 21.90
C PRO A 240 -5.45 18.39 21.88
N ARG A 241 -4.63 17.42 21.46
CA ARG A 241 -5.01 16.01 21.45
C ARG A 241 -5.34 15.48 22.85
N GLN A 242 -4.52 15.80 23.86
CA GLN A 242 -4.78 15.38 25.25
C GLN A 242 -6.05 16.03 25.82
N VAL A 243 -6.30 17.30 25.51
CA VAL A 243 -7.52 18.01 25.94
C VAL A 243 -8.75 17.37 25.30
N LEU A 244 -8.73 17.12 24.00
CA LEU A 244 -9.84 16.48 23.29
C LEU A 244 -10.10 15.05 23.80
N LYS A 245 -9.03 14.26 23.97
CA LYS A 245 -9.13 12.90 24.51
C LYS A 245 -9.69 12.88 25.93
N SER A 246 -9.22 13.76 26.82
CA SER A 246 -9.73 13.81 28.19
C SER A 246 -11.19 14.28 28.25
N THR A 247 -11.59 15.22 27.39
CA THR A 247 -12.98 15.67 27.27
C THR A 247 -13.90 14.57 26.74
N LEU A 248 -13.43 13.82 25.74
CA LEU A 248 -14.13 12.66 25.20
C LEU A 248 -14.33 11.58 26.26
N LEU A 249 -13.29 11.20 26.99
CA LEU A 249 -13.37 10.16 28.02
C LEU A 249 -14.18 10.57 29.25
N LYS A 250 -14.49 11.86 29.45
CA LYS A 250 -15.48 12.31 30.43
C LYS A 250 -16.93 12.13 29.96
N SER A 251 -17.12 11.98 28.65
CA SER A 251 -18.44 11.93 28.00
C SER A 251 -18.88 10.50 27.67
N VAL A 252 -18.01 9.51 27.89
CA VAL A 252 -18.30 8.08 27.69
C VAL A 252 -17.70 7.26 28.83
N SER A 253 -18.48 6.32 29.34
CA SER A 253 -18.08 5.31 30.32
C SER A 253 -18.27 3.90 29.76
N PRO A 254 -17.54 2.89 30.25
CA PRO A 254 -17.88 1.50 30.00
C PRO A 254 -19.36 1.21 30.27
N ASP A 255 -19.95 0.35 29.45
CA ASP A 255 -21.36 -0.06 29.44
C ASP A 255 -22.37 1.01 29.00
N ASP A 256 -21.93 2.24 28.72
CA ASP A 256 -22.78 3.27 28.14
C ASP A 256 -23.32 2.81 26.77
N THR A 257 -24.59 3.16 26.51
CA THR A 257 -25.16 3.07 25.16
C THR A 257 -25.07 4.45 24.50
N ILE A 258 -24.36 4.51 23.38
CA ILE A 258 -24.14 5.74 22.61
C ILE A 258 -24.68 5.60 21.18
N ARG A 259 -25.20 6.69 20.63
CA ARG A 259 -25.70 6.74 19.25
C ARG A 259 -24.62 7.15 18.27
N GLY A 260 -24.37 6.30 17.28
CA GLY A 260 -23.39 6.53 16.22
C GLY A 260 -23.99 6.37 14.83
N ARG A 261 -23.39 7.01 13.84
CA ARG A 261 -23.78 6.89 12.43
C ARG A 261 -22.75 6.02 11.69
N VAL A 262 -23.19 4.98 11.00
CA VAL A 262 -22.29 4.19 10.14
C VAL A 262 -22.04 4.99 8.86
N ILE A 263 -20.77 5.28 8.58
CA ILE A 263 -20.37 6.20 7.49
C ILE A 263 -19.49 5.53 6.42
N LYS A 264 -18.82 4.43 6.75
CA LYS A 264 -17.85 3.80 5.85
C LYS A 264 -17.68 2.31 6.15
N ARG A 265 -17.41 1.52 5.12
CA ARG A 265 -16.90 0.15 5.22
C ARG A 265 -15.53 0.08 4.56
N HIS A 266 -14.62 -0.66 5.18
CA HIS A 266 -13.36 -1.07 4.57
C HIS A 266 -13.08 -2.53 4.90
N TYR A 267 -12.04 -3.11 4.31
CA TYR A 267 -11.73 -4.53 4.49
C TYR A 267 -10.34 -4.71 5.07
N VAL A 268 -10.23 -5.59 6.05
CA VAL A 268 -8.97 -6.00 6.67
C VAL A 268 -8.75 -7.48 6.40
N GLU A 269 -7.52 -7.86 6.04
CA GLU A 269 -7.15 -9.26 5.90
C GLU A 269 -6.88 -9.87 7.27
N LYS A 270 -7.56 -10.98 7.59
CA LYS A 270 -7.28 -11.80 8.77
C LYS A 270 -6.73 -13.15 8.33
N ALA A 271 -5.73 -13.64 9.05
CA ALA A 271 -5.14 -14.96 8.84
C ALA A 271 -5.55 -15.92 9.97
N TYR A 272 -5.89 -17.16 9.64
CA TYR A 272 -6.15 -18.23 10.61
C TYR A 272 -5.49 -19.55 10.18
N ILE A 273 -5.18 -20.38 11.17
CA ILE A 273 -4.70 -21.75 10.95
C ILE A 273 -5.92 -22.67 10.95
N ASP A 274 -6.19 -23.34 9.83
CA ASP A 274 -7.27 -24.32 9.73
C ASP A 274 -6.86 -25.62 10.43
N THR A 275 -7.32 -25.81 11.67
CA THR A 275 -7.01 -26.98 12.51
C THR A 275 -8.13 -28.02 12.54
N ARG A 276 -9.10 -27.98 11.60
CA ARG A 276 -10.23 -28.94 11.59
C ARG A 276 -9.73 -30.39 11.57
N ARG A 277 -9.76 -31.03 12.75
CA ARG A 277 -9.59 -32.47 12.94
C ARG A 277 -10.66 -33.20 12.12
N GLY A 278 -10.24 -34.02 11.16
CA GLY A 278 -11.16 -34.91 10.44
C GLY A 278 -10.95 -35.05 8.93
N ARG A 279 -10.00 -34.35 8.31
CA ARG A 279 -9.51 -34.71 6.96
C ARG A 279 -8.12 -35.31 7.07
N VAL A 280 -7.97 -36.50 6.52
CA VAL A 280 -6.89 -37.47 6.74
C VAL A 280 -5.49 -37.00 6.31
N ASP A 281 -5.35 -35.84 5.66
CA ASP A 281 -4.06 -35.36 5.12
C ASP A 281 -3.68 -33.95 5.59
N VAL A 282 -3.63 -33.70 6.89
CA VAL A 282 -2.98 -32.48 7.41
C VAL A 282 -1.98 -32.87 8.50
N GLY A 283 -0.70 -32.86 8.13
CA GLY A 283 0.41 -33.00 9.06
C GLY A 283 0.46 -31.86 10.10
N PRO A 284 1.43 -31.89 11.03
CA PRO A 284 1.48 -31.02 12.23
C PRO A 284 1.57 -29.51 11.96
N SER A 285 1.63 -29.07 10.70
CA SER A 285 1.57 -27.67 10.27
C SER A 285 0.29 -27.41 9.46
N GLY A 286 -0.75 -26.90 10.13
CA GLY A 286 -1.96 -26.41 9.45
C GLY A 286 -1.63 -25.32 8.43
N LYS A 287 -2.32 -25.29 7.28
CA LYS A 287 -2.14 -24.25 6.27
C LYS A 287 -2.76 -22.95 6.75
N TRP A 288 -1.99 -21.85 6.73
CA TRP A 288 -2.50 -20.51 6.93
C TRP A 288 -3.49 -20.15 5.82
N ARG A 289 -4.69 -19.70 6.19
CA ARG A 289 -5.69 -19.17 5.26
C ARG A 289 -5.95 -17.70 5.57
N HIS A 290 -6.07 -16.91 4.51
CA HIS A 290 -6.38 -15.49 4.59
C HIS A 290 -7.81 -15.25 4.12
N TYR A 291 -8.55 -14.40 4.81
CA TYR A 291 -9.88 -13.96 4.41
C TYR A 291 -10.04 -12.47 4.71
N LYS A 292 -10.84 -11.79 3.88
CA LYS A 292 -11.16 -10.37 4.05
C LYS A 292 -12.37 -10.25 4.96
N VAL A 293 -12.25 -9.41 5.99
CA VAL A 293 -13.33 -9.14 6.95
C VAL A 293 -13.76 -7.68 6.79
N PRO A 294 -15.06 -7.40 6.67
CA PRO A 294 -15.54 -6.03 6.65
C PRO A 294 -15.32 -5.39 8.03
N VAL A 295 -14.88 -4.14 8.01
CA VAL A 295 -14.73 -3.27 9.18
C VAL A 295 -15.50 -1.99 8.89
N PHE A 296 -16.35 -1.60 9.83
CA PHE A 296 -17.25 -0.46 9.66
C PHE A 296 -16.76 0.71 10.49
N THR A 297 -16.70 1.90 9.91
CA THR A 297 -16.39 3.13 10.64
C THR A 297 -17.68 3.82 11.04
N VAL A 298 -17.75 4.16 12.33
CA VAL A 298 -18.88 4.82 12.97
C VAL A 298 -18.47 6.21 13.42
N GLU A 299 -19.33 7.17 13.15
CA GLU A 299 -19.21 8.57 13.54
C GLU A 299 -20.08 8.88 14.76
N PHE A 300 -19.49 9.49 15.78
CA PHE A 300 -20.18 9.99 16.97
C PHE A 300 -20.05 11.52 17.06
N ARG A 301 -21.13 12.24 16.75
CA ARG A 301 -21.14 13.72 16.71
C ARG A 301 -21.50 14.39 18.04
N ASN A 302 -22.09 13.66 18.97
CA ASN A 302 -22.71 14.23 20.17
C ASN A 302 -21.88 14.05 21.44
N LEU A 303 -20.68 13.46 21.34
CA LEU A 303 -19.83 13.20 22.51
C LEU A 303 -19.03 14.43 22.90
N ILE A 304 -18.49 15.13 21.91
CA ILE A 304 -17.78 16.41 22.07
C ILE A 304 -18.05 17.30 20.85
N HIS A 305 -17.53 18.52 20.84
CA HIS A 305 -17.71 19.50 19.76
C HIS A 305 -17.12 19.08 18.40
N ILE A 306 -16.26 18.06 18.37
CA ILE A 306 -15.78 17.42 17.15
C ILE A 306 -16.27 15.97 17.04
N PRO A 307 -16.66 15.51 15.83
CA PRO A 307 -16.98 14.11 15.61
C PRO A 307 -15.84 13.15 15.97
N VAL A 308 -16.19 12.03 16.58
CA VAL A 308 -15.27 10.92 16.88
C VAL A 308 -15.55 9.75 15.95
N TYR A 309 -14.49 9.21 15.34
CA TYR A 309 -14.60 8.08 14.43
C TYR A 309 -13.98 6.85 15.05
N LEU A 310 -14.74 5.76 15.12
CA LEU A 310 -14.25 4.46 15.60
C LEU A 310 -14.55 3.35 14.61
N ASN A 311 -13.68 2.35 14.56
CA ASN A 311 -13.95 1.10 13.86
C ASN A 311 -14.78 0.17 14.75
N VAL A 312 -15.77 -0.46 14.14
CA VAL A 312 -16.47 -1.61 14.68
C VAL A 312 -15.91 -2.83 13.99
N THR A 313 -15.22 -3.66 14.77
CA THR A 313 -14.90 -5.02 14.36
C THR A 313 -15.94 -5.95 14.96
N THR A 314 -16.55 -6.79 14.14
CA THR A 314 -17.41 -7.86 14.63
C THR A 314 -16.52 -8.87 15.35
N ARG A 315 -16.44 -8.73 16.68
CA ARG A 315 -15.77 -9.73 17.54
C ARG A 315 -16.53 -11.05 17.40
N PRO A 316 -15.89 -12.21 17.64
CA PRO A 316 -16.60 -13.47 17.73
C PRO A 316 -17.47 -13.48 19.00
N SER A 317 -18.66 -12.88 18.89
CA SER A 317 -19.77 -13.01 19.83
C SER A 317 -20.82 -13.95 19.27
N GLU A 318 -21.72 -14.47 20.10
CA GLU A 318 -22.83 -15.33 19.67
C GLU A 318 -23.67 -14.70 18.54
N ASN A 319 -23.79 -13.37 18.51
CA ASN A 319 -24.56 -12.63 17.51
C ASN A 319 -23.70 -11.97 16.40
N ALA A 320 -22.44 -12.37 16.25
CA ALA A 320 -21.51 -11.68 15.35
C ALA A 320 -21.98 -11.64 13.89
N ARG A 321 -22.59 -12.73 13.41
CA ARG A 321 -23.14 -12.82 12.05
C ARG A 321 -24.30 -11.87 11.84
N GLU A 322 -25.26 -11.82 12.77
CA GLU A 322 -26.42 -10.94 12.69
C GLU A 322 -26.01 -9.45 12.65
N VAL A 323 -25.02 -9.09 13.47
CA VAL A 323 -24.46 -7.73 13.49
C VAL A 323 -23.78 -7.40 12.17
N GLU A 324 -23.00 -8.33 11.63
CA GLU A 324 -22.31 -8.15 10.34
C GLU A 324 -23.30 -8.04 9.17
N ASP A 325 -24.33 -8.89 9.14
CA ASP A 325 -25.38 -8.90 8.12
C ASP A 325 -26.18 -7.59 8.14
N LEU A 326 -26.54 -7.11 9.33
CA LEU A 326 -27.21 -5.82 9.50
C LEU A 326 -26.34 -4.67 8.99
N LEU A 327 -25.06 -4.62 9.37
CA LEU A 327 -24.15 -3.56 8.92
C LEU A 327 -23.89 -3.64 7.42
N ASN A 328 -23.77 -4.85 6.86
CA ASN A 328 -23.61 -5.07 5.42
C ASN A 328 -24.85 -4.65 4.63
N SER A 329 -26.06 -4.76 5.19
CA SER A 329 -27.30 -4.36 4.51
C SER A 329 -27.33 -2.88 4.09
N PHE A 330 -26.49 -2.03 4.71
CA PHE A 330 -26.35 -0.62 4.34
C PHE A 330 -25.44 -0.39 3.14
N PHE A 331 -24.76 -1.43 2.63
CA PHE A 331 -23.81 -1.34 1.52
C PHE A 331 -24.29 -2.23 0.36
N PRO A 332 -24.85 -1.64 -0.72
CA PRO A 332 -25.55 -2.35 -1.80
C PRO A 332 -24.79 -3.53 -2.41
N ASN A 333 -23.47 -3.40 -2.59
CA ASN A 333 -22.59 -4.48 -3.03
C ASN A 333 -21.28 -4.46 -2.20
N GLN A 334 -20.43 -5.49 -2.30
CA GLN A 334 -19.17 -5.59 -1.53
C GLN A 334 -18.09 -4.54 -1.89
N TRP A 335 -18.21 -3.88 -3.04
CA TRP A 335 -17.25 -2.86 -3.47
C TRP A 335 -17.57 -1.47 -2.91
N ASP A 336 -18.81 -1.25 -2.47
CA ASP A 336 -19.22 0.03 -1.91
C ASP A 336 -18.51 0.32 -0.58
N VAL A 337 -17.88 1.49 -0.50
CA VAL A 337 -17.11 1.95 0.67
C VAL A 337 -17.93 2.92 1.53
N THR A 338 -18.91 3.60 0.95
CA THR A 338 -19.81 4.54 1.62
C THR A 338 -21.25 4.08 1.41
N PRO A 339 -22.09 4.02 2.45
CA PRO A 339 -23.46 3.57 2.30
C PRO A 339 -24.32 4.67 1.66
N GLU A 340 -25.34 4.28 0.89
CA GLU A 340 -26.31 5.24 0.31
C GLU A 340 -27.12 5.96 1.40
N LYS A 341 -27.40 5.25 2.50
CA LYS A 341 -28.05 5.76 3.69
C LYS A 341 -27.13 5.58 4.87
N THR A 342 -26.94 6.64 5.66
CA THR A 342 -26.11 6.62 6.87
C THR A 342 -27.02 6.51 8.12
N PRO A 343 -27.43 5.29 8.53
CA PRO A 343 -28.33 5.11 9.67
C PRO A 343 -27.64 5.51 10.98
N LYS A 344 -28.44 5.99 11.93
CA LYS A 344 -28.01 6.13 13.32
C LYS A 344 -28.38 4.86 14.07
N LEU A 345 -27.40 4.22 14.70
CA LEU A 345 -27.55 2.99 15.46
C LEU A 345 -27.04 3.18 16.90
N ASP A 346 -27.50 2.33 17.81
CA ASP A 346 -27.04 2.30 19.19
C ASP A 346 -25.83 1.36 19.33
N PHE A 347 -24.79 1.81 20.01
CA PHE A 347 -23.56 1.07 20.28
C PHE A 347 -23.30 1.01 21.77
N THR A 348 -22.82 -0.12 22.26
CA THR A 348 -22.35 -0.28 23.64
C THR A 348 -20.86 0.01 23.70
N VAL A 349 -20.43 0.81 24.69
CA VAL A 349 -19.03 1.02 25.03
C VAL A 349 -18.54 -0.18 25.84
N ASN A 350 -17.59 -0.94 25.31
CA ASN A 350 -17.02 -2.10 26.00
C ASN A 350 -16.06 -1.66 27.14
N PRO A 351 -15.72 -2.55 28.08
CA PRO A 351 -14.77 -2.26 29.17
C PRO A 351 -13.40 -1.73 28.71
N ASP A 352 -12.97 -2.10 27.50
CA ASP A 352 -11.71 -1.64 26.90
C ASP A 352 -11.88 -0.35 26.05
N TYR A 353 -13.02 0.34 26.16
CA TYR A 353 -13.39 1.52 25.38
C TYR A 353 -13.50 1.30 23.87
N SER A 354 -13.56 0.06 23.41
CA SER A 354 -14.01 -0.25 22.04
C SER A 354 -15.54 -0.19 21.97
N ILE A 355 -16.10 -0.23 20.76
CA ILE A 355 -17.55 -0.21 20.55
C ILE A 355 -18.06 -1.51 19.93
N SER A 356 -19.24 -1.94 20.37
CA SER A 356 -19.99 -3.05 19.78
C SER A 356 -21.38 -2.55 19.38
N LEU A 357 -21.92 -3.04 18.26
CA LEU A 357 -23.32 -2.76 17.93
C LEU A 357 -24.22 -3.35 19.02
N LYS A 358 -25.16 -2.56 19.55
CA LYS A 358 -26.12 -3.06 20.52
C LYS A 358 -27.07 -4.01 19.82
N GLY A 359 -27.04 -5.29 20.20
CA GLY A 359 -27.96 -6.29 19.66
C GLY A 359 -29.40 -5.90 19.95
N ASN A 360 -30.26 -5.85 18.93
CA ASN A 360 -31.70 -5.70 19.12
C ASN A 360 -32.23 -6.95 19.82
N LYS A 361 -32.32 -6.92 21.16
CA LYS A 361 -33.29 -7.78 21.85
C LYS A 361 -34.68 -7.25 21.48
N LYS A 362 -35.28 -7.86 20.46
CA LYS A 362 -36.68 -7.76 20.02
C LYS A 362 -37.30 -6.36 19.95
N ARG A 363 -37.56 -5.93 18.71
CA ARG A 363 -38.71 -5.07 18.38
C ARG A 363 -39.91 -6.01 18.14
N SER A 364 -40.56 -6.42 19.22
CA SER A 364 -41.84 -7.15 19.33
C SER A 364 -42.09 -7.29 20.84
N ASP A 365 -42.95 -6.54 21.52
CA ASP A 365 -44.23 -5.97 21.15
C ASP A 365 -44.41 -4.70 21.98
N GLU A 366 -44.92 -3.64 21.38
CA GLU A 366 -45.94 -2.74 21.96
C GLU A 366 -46.21 -1.63 20.95
N ASP A 367 -47.49 -1.57 20.58
CA ASP A 367 -48.14 -0.57 19.73
C ASP A 367 -48.07 0.86 20.29
#